data_AF-A0A3S0MHA0-F1
#
_entry.id   AF-A0A3S0MHA0-F1
#
_cell.length_a   1.000
_cell.length_b   1.000
_cell.length_c   1.000
_cell.angle_alpha   90.00
_cell.angle_beta   90.00
_cell.angle_gamma   90.00
#
_symmetry.space_group_name_H-M   'P 1'
#
loop_
_entity.id
_entity.type
_entity.pdbx_description
1 polymer ?
#
loop_
_entity_poly.entity_id
_entity_poly.type
_entity_poly.pdbx_seq_one_letter_code
_entity_poly.pdbx_strand_id
1 'polypeptide(L)'
;MKQESVNEIAITLLNKPTWSDLEYYVVVILLVLILASLLAFFRALYSEKAKYSAIKSSLDTIKLQSEVTAKTTETIKNDLEYKSWNRKEILQVRRAKLEEYVLLIMCLPDVLHKEMEEKFFGKDHSYDEQLWHKAQLIQKLYFPELDKEHNELRKSLADYKRWLGNGMMEVVEKRKNGNVNARVSEEHMDKYSSLLDSLNNSTLEIENKARKMSQEFHT
;
A
#
# COMPACT_ATOMS: atom_id res chain seq x y z
N MET A 1 47.06 93.79 66.84
CA MET A 1 47.33 93.52 65.41
C MET A 1 47.25 92.03 65.08
N LYS A 2 46.11 91.35 65.33
CA LYS A 2 45.94 89.89 65.10
C LYS A 2 44.72 89.54 64.22
N GLN A 3 44.01 90.55 63.71
CA GLN A 3 42.74 90.38 62.98
C GLN A 3 42.89 90.53 61.45
N GLU A 4 43.86 91.32 60.99
CA GLU A 4 44.11 91.51 59.55
C GLU A 4 44.72 90.25 58.90
N SER A 5 45.67 89.60 59.57
CA SER A 5 46.34 88.41 59.04
C SER A 5 45.44 87.17 58.94
N VAL A 6 44.39 87.07 59.77
CA VAL A 6 43.41 85.97 59.70
C VAL A 6 42.43 86.19 58.54
N ASN A 7 42.06 87.44 58.28
CA ASN A 7 41.23 87.80 57.12
C ASN A 7 41.99 87.62 55.80
N GLU A 8 43.28 87.95 55.75
CA GLU A 8 44.10 87.73 54.54
C GLU A 8 44.24 86.25 54.20
N ILE A 9 44.47 85.38 55.20
CA ILE A 9 44.56 83.93 54.99
C ILE A 9 43.20 83.34 54.59
N ALA A 10 42.10 83.82 55.17
CA ALA A 10 40.74 83.39 54.80
C ALA A 10 40.37 83.79 53.35
N ILE A 11 40.74 85.00 52.92
CA ILE A 11 40.52 85.47 51.54
C ILE A 11 41.41 84.69 50.57
N THR A 12 42.65 84.36 50.94
CA THR A 12 43.58 83.60 50.08
C THR A 12 43.15 82.14 49.91
N LEU A 13 42.48 81.54 50.90
CA LEU A 13 41.90 80.20 50.82
C LEU A 13 40.60 80.16 49.99
N LEU A 14 39.79 81.23 50.01
CA LEU A 14 38.55 81.35 49.23
C LEU A 14 38.80 81.69 47.75
N ASN A 15 39.95 82.29 47.41
CA ASN A 15 40.26 82.78 46.07
C ASN A 15 41.23 81.89 45.26
N LYS A 16 41.39 80.61 45.62
CA LYS A 16 41.94 79.64 44.65
C LYS A 16 40.82 79.33 43.65
N PRO A 17 40.93 79.69 42.37
CA PRO A 17 39.99 79.23 41.37
C PRO A 17 40.24 77.73 41.22
N THR A 18 39.54 76.92 42.01
CA THR A 18 39.44 75.50 41.75
C THR A 18 38.58 75.37 40.51
N TRP A 19 39.27 75.43 39.37
CA TRP A 19 38.76 75.27 38.01
C TRP A 19 37.94 76.48 37.54
N SER A 20 38.22 76.99 36.34
CA SER A 20 37.29 77.91 35.69
C SER A 20 35.99 77.18 35.38
N ASP A 21 34.85 77.86 35.46
CA ASP A 21 33.53 77.27 35.14
C ASP A 21 33.56 76.53 33.78
N LEU A 22 34.32 77.07 32.82
CA LEU A 22 34.50 76.50 31.49
C LEU A 22 35.26 75.15 31.51
N GLU A 23 36.35 75.03 32.26
CA GLU A 23 37.11 73.78 32.39
C GLU A 23 36.28 72.66 33.04
N TYR A 24 35.44 73.02 34.02
CA TYR A 24 34.51 72.09 34.66
C TYR A 24 33.48 71.55 33.66
N TYR A 25 32.82 72.42 32.89
CA TYR A 25 31.85 72.00 31.87
C TYR A 25 32.49 71.14 30.77
N VAL A 26 33.73 71.44 30.36
CA VAL A 26 34.46 70.64 29.36
C VAL A 26 34.73 69.22 29.86
N VAL A 27 35.17 69.05 31.11
CA VAL A 27 35.39 67.71 31.70
C VAL A 27 34.08 66.94 31.85
N VAL A 28 33.00 67.58 32.29
CA VAL A 28 31.68 66.93 32.40
C VAL A 28 31.18 66.46 31.04
N ILE A 29 31.31 67.29 29.99
CA ILE A 29 30.93 66.92 28.62
C ILE A 29 31.77 65.74 28.12
N LEU A 30 33.09 65.74 28.35
CA LEU A 30 33.96 64.62 28.00
C LEU A 30 33.56 63.33 28.72
N LEU A 31 33.22 63.41 30.00
CA LEU A 31 32.81 62.25 30.79
C LEU A 31 31.46 61.69 30.30
N VAL A 32 30.51 62.57 29.95
CA VAL A 32 29.24 62.18 29.33
C VAL A 32 29.46 61.54 27.96
N LEU A 33 30.37 62.06 27.13
CA LEU A 33 30.71 61.46 25.83
C LEU A 33 31.35 60.08 25.98
N ILE A 34 32.25 59.90 26.96
CA ILE A 34 32.86 58.61 27.26
C ILE A 34 31.80 57.60 27.74
N LEU A 35 30.92 58.01 28.65
CA LEU A 35 29.81 57.17 29.13
C LEU A 35 28.83 56.80 28.01
N ALA A 36 28.48 57.76 27.14
CA ALA A 36 27.64 57.51 25.98
C ALA A 36 28.29 56.55 24.98
N SER A 37 29.59 56.69 24.74
CA SER A 37 30.37 55.78 23.89
C SER A 37 30.42 54.36 24.45
N LEU A 38 30.67 54.21 25.76
CA LEU A 38 30.65 52.91 26.44
C LEU A 38 29.27 52.26 26.40
N LEU A 39 28.20 53.03 26.67
CA LEU A 39 26.82 52.54 26.56
C LEU A 39 26.47 52.12 25.14
N ALA A 40 26.88 52.88 24.13
CA ALA A 40 26.71 52.52 22.72
C ALA A 40 27.47 51.23 22.36
N PHE A 41 28.70 51.08 22.86
CA PHE A 41 29.53 49.89 22.64
C PHE A 41 28.91 48.64 23.28
N PHE A 42 28.50 48.71 24.55
CA PHE A 42 27.81 47.58 25.21
C PHE A 42 26.50 47.26 24.50
N ARG A 43 25.69 48.26 24.14
CA ARG A 43 24.44 48.05 23.41
C ARG A 43 24.67 47.39 22.05
N ALA A 44 25.72 47.80 21.32
CA ALA A 44 26.10 47.18 20.06
C ALA A 44 26.52 45.72 20.27
N LEU A 45 27.41 45.43 21.22
CA LEU A 45 27.85 44.06 21.52
C LEU A 45 26.72 43.15 21.97
N TYR A 46 25.82 43.60 22.84
CA TYR A 46 24.66 42.80 23.27
C TYR A 46 23.67 42.59 22.13
N SER A 47 23.42 43.62 21.31
CA SER A 47 22.57 43.49 20.12
C SER A 47 23.16 42.50 19.13
N GLU A 48 24.47 42.55 18.90
CA GLU A 48 25.16 41.66 17.98
C GLU A 48 25.19 40.22 18.50
N LYS A 49 25.50 40.01 19.79
CA LYS A 49 25.37 38.68 20.43
C LYS A 49 23.95 38.14 20.37
N ALA A 50 22.93 38.97 20.60
CA ALA A 50 21.53 38.57 20.48
C ALA A 50 21.17 38.19 19.04
N LYS A 51 21.64 38.95 18.05
CA LYS A 51 21.48 38.61 16.62
C LYS A 51 22.16 37.30 16.26
N TYR A 52 23.41 37.08 16.69
CA TYR A 52 24.11 35.82 16.48
C TYR A 52 23.39 34.64 17.14
N SER A 53 22.90 34.80 18.37
CA SER A 53 22.12 33.77 19.07
C SER A 53 20.82 33.46 18.33
N ALA A 54 20.09 34.48 17.87
CA ALA A 54 18.88 34.32 17.08
C ALA A 54 19.16 33.61 15.74
N ILE A 55 20.21 34.01 15.02
CA ILE A 55 20.64 33.36 13.78
C ILE A 55 20.99 31.90 14.02
N LYS A 56 21.75 31.59 15.08
CA LYS A 56 22.10 30.22 15.44
C LYS A 56 20.85 29.38 15.73
N SER A 57 19.91 29.91 16.51
CA SER A 57 18.63 29.27 16.80
C SER A 57 17.80 29.01 15.53
N SER A 58 17.76 29.98 14.60
CA SER A 58 17.10 29.79 13.30
C SER A 58 17.78 28.72 12.44
N LEU A 59 19.12 28.67 12.41
CA LEU A 59 19.87 27.64 11.69
C LEU A 59 19.64 26.25 12.28
N ASP A 60 19.64 26.11 13.61
CA ASP A 60 19.35 24.84 14.29
C ASP A 60 17.90 24.38 13.99
N THR A 61 16.96 25.33 13.93
CA THR A 61 15.56 25.05 13.54
C THR A 61 15.47 24.59 12.09
N ILE A 62 16.16 25.26 11.16
CA ILE A 62 16.21 24.87 9.74
C ILE A 62 16.82 23.49 9.58
N LYS A 63 17.90 23.18 10.32
CA LYS A 63 18.52 21.86 10.32
C LYS A 63 17.54 20.79 10.79
N LEU A 64 16.86 21.01 11.90
CA LEU A 64 15.86 20.08 12.42
C LEU A 64 14.70 19.88 11.43
N GLN A 65 14.21 20.96 10.83
CA GLN A 65 13.19 20.87 9.77
C GLN A 65 13.70 20.04 8.58
N SER A 66 14.93 20.26 8.13
CA SER A 66 15.52 19.48 7.03
C SER A 66 15.66 18.00 7.37
N GLU A 67 16.09 17.66 8.59
CA GLU A 67 16.16 16.27 9.08
C GLU A 67 14.77 15.62 9.14
N VAL A 68 13.77 16.33 9.67
CA VAL A 68 12.38 15.85 9.72
C VAL A 68 11.81 15.65 8.31
N THR A 69 12.06 16.58 7.39
CA THR A 69 11.64 16.46 5.99
C THR A 69 12.33 15.28 5.32
N ALA A 70 13.63 15.08 5.53
CA ALA A 70 14.37 13.95 4.97
C ALA A 70 13.82 12.61 5.48
N LYS A 71 13.64 12.48 6.80
CA LYS A 71 13.06 11.29 7.43
C LYS A 71 11.64 10.99 6.95
N THR A 72 10.81 12.03 6.83
CA THR A 72 9.44 11.90 6.31
C THR A 72 9.45 11.47 4.86
N THR A 73 10.32 12.05 4.03
CA THR A 73 10.47 11.69 2.61
C THR A 73 10.92 10.24 2.46
N GLU A 74 11.89 9.79 3.25
CA GLU A 74 12.36 8.41 3.25
C GLU A 74 11.26 7.43 3.69
N THR A 75 10.50 7.80 4.72
CA THR A 75 9.35 6.99 5.18
C THR A 75 8.28 6.87 4.09
N ILE A 76 7.93 7.98 3.43
CA ILE A 76 6.97 7.99 2.32
C ILE A 76 7.50 7.14 1.15
N LYS A 77 8.78 7.29 0.82
CA LYS A 77 9.41 6.51 -0.25
C LYS A 77 9.33 5.02 0.05
N ASN A 78 9.69 4.60 1.26
CA ASN A 78 9.64 3.20 1.68
C ASN A 78 8.20 2.65 1.68
N ASP A 79 7.21 3.43 2.12
CA ASP A 79 5.80 3.04 2.08
C ASP A 79 5.30 2.90 0.62
N LEU A 80 5.69 3.81 -0.27
CA LEU A 80 5.36 3.73 -1.70
C LEU A 80 6.01 2.50 -2.36
N GLU A 81 7.27 2.22 -2.05
CA GLU A 81 7.98 1.04 -2.53
C GLU A 81 7.31 -0.24 -2.04
N TYR A 82 6.99 -0.33 -0.76
CA TYR A 82 6.27 -1.48 -0.18
C TYR A 82 4.89 -1.67 -0.81
N LYS A 83 4.10 -0.60 -0.97
CA LYS A 83 2.78 -0.66 -1.64
C LYS A 83 2.91 -1.11 -3.10
N SER A 84 3.90 -0.59 -3.82
CA SER A 84 4.17 -1.01 -5.20
C SER A 84 4.55 -2.48 -5.28
N TRP A 85 5.44 -2.93 -4.39
CA TRP A 85 5.89 -4.32 -4.31
C TRP A 85 4.74 -5.27 -3.96
N ASN A 86 3.97 -4.97 -2.90
CA ASN A 86 2.81 -5.76 -2.51
C ASN A 86 1.75 -5.82 -3.62
N ARG A 87 1.51 -4.72 -4.35
CA ARG A 87 0.61 -4.74 -5.51
C ARG A 87 1.11 -5.67 -6.61
N LYS A 88 2.41 -5.65 -6.91
CA LYS A 88 3.02 -6.55 -7.92
C LYS A 88 2.90 -8.01 -7.49
N GLU A 89 3.15 -8.31 -6.22
CA GLU A 89 3.05 -9.67 -5.68
C GLU A 89 1.61 -10.20 -5.78
N ILE A 90 0.62 -9.40 -5.35
CA ILE A 90 -0.80 -9.76 -5.47
C ILE A 90 -1.17 -10.03 -6.94
N LEU A 91 -0.75 -9.16 -7.86
CA LEU A 91 -1.02 -9.35 -9.29
C LEU A 91 -0.36 -10.61 -9.85
N GLN A 92 0.86 -10.92 -9.44
CA GLN A 92 1.56 -12.13 -9.86
C GLN A 92 0.85 -13.40 -9.37
N VAL A 93 0.43 -13.42 -8.10
CA VAL A 93 -0.34 -14.53 -7.54
C VAL A 93 -1.68 -14.67 -8.25
N ARG A 94 -2.39 -13.58 -8.51
CA ARG A 94 -3.66 -13.60 -9.27
C ARG A 94 -3.46 -14.12 -10.69
N ARG A 95 -2.39 -13.74 -11.41
CA ARG A 95 -2.12 -14.29 -12.75
C ARG A 95 -1.89 -15.80 -12.71
N ALA A 96 -1.02 -16.27 -11.82
CA ALA A 96 -0.72 -17.69 -11.68
C ALA A 96 -1.98 -18.51 -11.33
N LYS A 97 -2.82 -17.99 -10.43
CA LYS A 97 -4.07 -18.65 -10.05
C LYS A 97 -5.12 -18.60 -11.16
N LEU A 98 -5.13 -17.56 -11.99
CA LEU A 98 -6.06 -17.47 -13.11
C LEU A 98 -5.70 -18.51 -14.18
N GLU A 99 -4.41 -18.67 -14.47
CA GLU A 99 -3.91 -19.71 -15.37
C GLU A 99 -4.27 -21.11 -14.85
N GLU A 100 -3.97 -21.40 -13.57
CA GLU A 100 -4.32 -22.68 -12.94
C GLU A 100 -5.84 -22.95 -13.02
N TYR A 101 -6.66 -21.94 -12.72
CA TYR A 101 -8.11 -22.05 -12.81
C TYR A 101 -8.58 -22.37 -14.23
N VAL A 102 -8.12 -21.60 -15.23
CA VAL A 102 -8.52 -21.79 -16.63
C VAL A 102 -8.11 -23.19 -17.12
N LEU A 103 -6.89 -23.64 -16.80
CA LEU A 103 -6.43 -24.99 -17.14
C LEU A 103 -7.36 -26.08 -16.57
N LEU A 104 -7.76 -25.95 -15.30
CA LEU A 104 -8.70 -26.89 -14.68
C LEU A 104 -10.04 -26.91 -15.41
N ILE A 105 -10.61 -25.74 -15.74
CA ILE A 105 -11.88 -25.66 -16.43
C ILE A 105 -11.78 -26.23 -17.86
N MET A 106 -10.69 -25.96 -18.59
CA MET A 106 -10.46 -26.52 -19.93
C MET A 106 -10.35 -28.04 -19.94
N CYS A 107 -9.79 -28.64 -18.89
CA CYS A 107 -9.68 -30.10 -18.76
C CYS A 107 -10.98 -30.77 -18.28
N LEU A 108 -11.99 -30.00 -17.84
CA LEU A 108 -13.22 -30.55 -17.27
C LEU A 108 -13.98 -31.45 -18.25
N PRO A 109 -14.22 -31.07 -19.53
CA PRO A 109 -14.94 -31.94 -20.48
C PRO A 109 -14.27 -33.31 -20.68
N ASP A 110 -12.94 -33.35 -20.75
CA ASP A 110 -12.18 -34.59 -20.90
C ASP A 110 -12.28 -35.48 -19.67
N VAL A 111 -12.23 -34.90 -18.48
CA VAL A 111 -12.42 -35.65 -17.23
C VAL A 111 -13.83 -36.22 -17.14
N LEU A 112 -14.85 -35.44 -17.50
CA LEU A 112 -16.23 -35.90 -17.53
C LEU A 112 -16.42 -37.02 -18.58
N HIS A 113 -15.81 -36.90 -19.75
CA HIS A 113 -15.82 -37.98 -20.76
C HIS A 113 -15.23 -39.28 -20.20
N LYS A 114 -14.07 -39.22 -19.56
CA LYS A 114 -13.43 -40.38 -18.92
C LYS A 114 -14.29 -40.99 -17.81
N GLU A 115 -14.90 -40.15 -16.98
CA GLU A 115 -15.83 -40.61 -15.94
C GLU A 115 -17.01 -41.36 -16.55
N MET A 116 -17.62 -40.82 -17.61
CA MET A 116 -18.69 -41.50 -18.33
C MET A 116 -18.22 -42.83 -18.93
N GLU A 117 -17.04 -42.85 -19.55
CA GLU A 117 -16.49 -44.07 -20.11
C GLU A 117 -16.28 -45.17 -19.07
N GLU A 118 -15.80 -44.80 -17.88
CA GLU A 118 -15.67 -45.71 -16.75
C GLU A 118 -17.04 -46.19 -16.26
N LYS A 119 -17.99 -45.28 -15.98
CA LYS A 119 -19.28 -45.66 -15.38
C LYS A 119 -20.18 -46.44 -16.33
N PHE A 120 -20.18 -46.14 -17.63
CA PHE A 120 -21.07 -46.78 -18.60
C PHE A 120 -20.45 -47.97 -19.31
N PHE A 121 -19.14 -47.96 -19.56
CA PHE A 121 -18.47 -49.00 -20.33
C PHE A 121 -17.44 -49.79 -19.53
N GLY A 122 -17.20 -49.45 -18.26
CA GLY A 122 -16.25 -50.15 -17.41
C GLY A 122 -14.81 -50.02 -17.88
N LYS A 123 -14.50 -48.98 -18.68
CA LYS A 123 -13.13 -48.69 -19.10
C LYS A 123 -12.36 -48.07 -17.94
N ASP A 124 -11.21 -48.64 -17.61
CA ASP A 124 -10.35 -48.09 -16.58
C ASP A 124 -9.64 -46.84 -17.11
N HIS A 125 -10.06 -45.67 -16.61
CA HIS A 125 -9.46 -44.38 -16.93
C HIS A 125 -9.05 -43.69 -15.64
N SER A 126 -7.76 -43.34 -15.54
CA SER A 126 -7.33 -42.43 -14.48
C SER A 126 -7.79 -41.00 -14.78
N TYR A 127 -8.53 -40.40 -13.86
CA TYR A 127 -8.92 -38.99 -13.88
C TYR A 127 -8.92 -38.38 -12.47
N ASP A 128 -8.84 -37.05 -12.38
CA ASP A 128 -8.84 -36.32 -11.11
C ASP A 128 -10.27 -35.99 -10.66
N GLU A 129 -10.80 -36.74 -9.70
CA GLU A 129 -12.12 -36.51 -9.10
C GLU A 129 -12.25 -35.14 -8.41
N GLN A 130 -11.13 -34.55 -7.98
CA GLN A 130 -11.11 -33.28 -7.24
C GLN A 130 -10.98 -32.06 -8.15
N LEU A 131 -10.88 -32.25 -9.47
CA LEU A 131 -10.68 -31.16 -10.43
C LEU A 131 -11.71 -30.03 -10.25
N TRP A 132 -12.99 -30.38 -10.12
CA TRP A 132 -14.05 -29.39 -9.91
C TRP A 132 -13.89 -28.65 -8.58
N HIS A 133 -13.55 -29.34 -7.50
CA HIS A 133 -13.37 -28.73 -6.18
C HIS A 133 -12.18 -27.78 -6.14
N LYS A 134 -11.07 -28.15 -6.81
CA LYS A 134 -9.90 -27.27 -6.97
C LYS A 134 -10.28 -26.00 -7.73
N ALA A 135 -11.00 -26.14 -8.86
CA ALA A 135 -11.44 -24.99 -9.64
C ALA A 135 -12.38 -24.08 -8.82
N GLN A 136 -13.35 -24.66 -8.11
CA GLN A 136 -14.27 -23.91 -7.26
C GLN A 136 -13.55 -23.18 -6.11
N LEU A 137 -12.54 -23.82 -5.50
CA LEU A 137 -11.75 -23.20 -4.44
C LEU A 137 -10.98 -22.00 -4.96
N ILE A 138 -10.29 -22.14 -6.10
CA ILE A 138 -9.53 -21.05 -6.70
C ILE A 138 -10.45 -19.89 -7.06
N GLN A 139 -11.60 -20.17 -7.68
CA GLN A 139 -12.58 -19.14 -8.02
C GLN A 139 -13.04 -18.37 -6.79
N LYS A 140 -13.44 -19.05 -5.72
CA LYS A 140 -13.94 -18.40 -4.50
C LYS A 140 -12.88 -17.56 -3.79
N LEU A 141 -11.63 -18.01 -3.76
CA LEU A 141 -10.57 -17.33 -3.03
C LEU A 141 -9.93 -16.17 -3.81
N TYR A 142 -9.77 -16.33 -5.13
CA TYR A 142 -8.98 -15.40 -5.94
C TYR A 142 -9.82 -14.59 -6.95
N PHE A 143 -10.95 -15.13 -7.42
CA PHE A 143 -11.73 -14.55 -8.53
C PHE A 143 -13.24 -14.51 -8.24
N PRO A 144 -13.69 -13.78 -7.20
CA PRO A 144 -15.12 -13.57 -6.95
C PRO A 144 -15.83 -12.92 -8.15
N GLU A 145 -15.12 -12.15 -8.98
CA GLU A 145 -15.65 -11.56 -10.20
C GLU A 145 -16.11 -12.59 -11.25
N LEU A 146 -15.59 -13.82 -11.23
CA LEU A 146 -15.99 -14.92 -12.13
C LEU A 146 -17.21 -15.72 -11.61
N ASP A 147 -17.80 -15.32 -10.48
CA ASP A 147 -18.87 -16.10 -9.83
C ASP A 147 -20.07 -16.36 -10.74
N LYS A 148 -20.47 -15.37 -11.55
CA LYS A 148 -21.60 -15.53 -12.47
C LYS A 148 -21.32 -16.61 -13.52
N GLU A 149 -20.21 -16.51 -14.23
CA GLU A 149 -19.83 -17.42 -15.30
C GLU A 149 -19.53 -18.83 -14.74
N HIS A 150 -18.86 -18.90 -13.59
CA HIS A 150 -18.63 -20.15 -12.89
C HIS A 150 -19.93 -20.82 -12.43
N ASN A 151 -20.93 -20.05 -12.01
CA ASN A 151 -22.24 -20.57 -11.63
C ASN A 151 -23.04 -21.11 -12.82
N GLU A 152 -22.90 -20.53 -14.02
CA GLU A 152 -23.49 -21.12 -15.23
C GLU A 152 -22.83 -22.46 -15.57
N LEU A 153 -21.50 -22.53 -15.52
CA LEU A 153 -20.79 -23.81 -15.70
C LEU A 153 -21.21 -24.85 -14.64
N ARG A 154 -21.41 -24.42 -13.39
CA ARG A 154 -21.90 -25.29 -12.30
C ARG A 154 -23.27 -25.87 -12.61
N LYS A 155 -24.17 -25.12 -13.27
CA LYS A 155 -25.49 -25.64 -13.69
C LYS A 155 -25.33 -26.70 -14.77
N SER A 156 -24.55 -26.43 -15.81
CA SER A 156 -24.26 -27.41 -16.87
C SER A 156 -23.61 -28.68 -16.31
N LEU A 157 -22.69 -28.54 -15.36
CA LEU A 157 -22.09 -29.68 -14.66
C LEU A 157 -23.13 -30.46 -13.83
N ALA A 158 -24.03 -29.78 -13.13
CA ALA A 158 -25.08 -30.44 -12.37
C ALA A 158 -26.05 -31.22 -13.27
N ASP A 159 -26.40 -30.67 -14.44
CA ASP A 159 -27.22 -31.36 -15.43
C ASP A 159 -26.51 -32.57 -16.03
N TYR A 160 -25.21 -32.44 -16.32
CA TYR A 160 -24.37 -33.56 -16.72
C TYR A 160 -24.33 -34.68 -15.67
N LYS A 161 -24.09 -34.33 -14.40
CA LYS A 161 -24.03 -35.31 -13.29
C LYS A 161 -25.38 -35.98 -13.06
N ARG A 162 -26.49 -35.24 -13.23
CA ARG A 162 -27.85 -35.80 -13.18
C ARG A 162 -28.07 -36.81 -14.31
N TRP A 163 -27.65 -36.47 -15.52
CA TRP A 163 -27.69 -37.39 -16.67
C TRP A 163 -26.88 -38.65 -16.41
N LEU A 164 -25.62 -38.51 -15.97
CA LEU A 164 -24.75 -39.65 -15.64
C LEU A 164 -25.38 -40.56 -14.57
N GLY A 165 -25.94 -39.97 -13.51
CA GLY A 165 -26.63 -40.71 -12.45
C GLY A 165 -27.86 -41.47 -12.96
N ASN A 166 -28.66 -40.86 -13.83
CA ASN A 166 -29.81 -41.51 -14.45
C ASN A 166 -29.38 -42.71 -15.32
N GLY A 167 -28.30 -42.56 -16.11
CA GLY A 167 -27.78 -43.64 -16.94
C GLY A 167 -27.23 -44.80 -16.11
N MET A 168 -26.57 -44.49 -14.99
CA MET A 168 -26.13 -45.52 -14.02
C MET A 168 -27.30 -46.30 -13.43
N MET A 169 -28.40 -45.62 -13.06
CA MET A 169 -29.61 -46.29 -12.57
C MET A 169 -30.18 -47.25 -13.63
N GLU A 170 -30.25 -46.82 -14.90
CA GLU A 170 -30.71 -47.65 -16.01
C GLU A 170 -29.85 -48.91 -16.19
N VAL A 171 -28.52 -48.77 -16.12
CA VAL A 171 -27.58 -49.91 -16.18
C VAL A 171 -27.81 -50.87 -15.02
N VAL A 172 -27.96 -50.36 -13.79
CA VAL A 172 -28.21 -51.19 -12.60
C VAL A 172 -29.53 -51.95 -12.72
N GLU A 173 -30.59 -51.31 -13.20
CA GLU A 173 -31.89 -51.95 -13.40
C GLU A 173 -31.82 -53.06 -14.45
N LYS A 174 -31.16 -52.82 -15.59
CA LYS A 174 -30.92 -53.85 -16.60
C LYS A 174 -30.12 -55.03 -16.06
N ARG A 175 -29.11 -54.79 -15.20
CA ARG A 175 -28.35 -55.86 -14.53
C ARG A 175 -29.23 -56.67 -13.58
N LYS A 176 -30.09 -56.01 -12.79
CA LYS A 176 -31.05 -56.69 -11.90
C LYS A 176 -32.02 -57.58 -12.68
N ASN A 177 -32.39 -57.18 -13.90
CA ASN A 177 -33.24 -57.97 -14.80
C ASN A 177 -32.47 -59.07 -15.56
N GLY A 178 -31.23 -59.38 -15.17
CA GLY A 178 -30.44 -60.50 -15.71
C GLY A 178 -29.60 -60.16 -16.94
N ASN A 179 -29.52 -58.90 -17.37
CA ASN A 179 -28.66 -58.51 -18.49
C ASN A 179 -27.21 -58.36 -18.03
N VAL A 180 -26.38 -59.36 -18.36
CA VAL A 180 -24.95 -59.41 -18.02
C VAL A 180 -24.16 -58.27 -18.67
N ASN A 181 -24.57 -57.82 -19.86
CA ASN A 181 -23.96 -56.73 -20.62
C ASN A 181 -24.88 -55.51 -20.68
N ALA A 182 -25.44 -55.12 -19.53
CA ALA A 182 -26.28 -53.93 -19.43
C ALA A 182 -25.52 -52.68 -19.91
N ARG A 183 -26.07 -52.03 -20.93
CA ARG A 183 -25.63 -50.74 -21.45
C ARG A 183 -26.76 -49.73 -21.36
N VAL A 184 -26.38 -48.46 -21.29
CA VAL A 184 -27.29 -47.32 -21.35
C VAL A 184 -28.04 -47.33 -22.70
N SER A 185 -29.29 -46.84 -22.71
CA SER A 185 -30.10 -46.73 -23.93
C SER A 185 -29.53 -45.70 -24.93
N GLU A 186 -29.83 -45.89 -26.21
CA GLU A 186 -29.47 -44.93 -27.27
C GLU A 186 -30.12 -43.56 -27.02
N GLU A 187 -31.40 -43.54 -26.66
CA GLU A 187 -32.14 -42.32 -26.30
C GLU A 187 -31.46 -41.54 -25.16
N HIS A 188 -30.87 -42.23 -24.19
CA HIS A 188 -30.13 -41.59 -23.12
C HIS A 188 -28.79 -41.01 -23.62
N MET A 189 -28.11 -41.71 -24.53
CA MET A 189 -26.85 -41.25 -25.13
C MET A 189 -27.04 -40.08 -26.09
N ASP A 190 -28.20 -39.94 -26.74
CA ASP A 190 -28.50 -38.81 -27.64
C ASP A 190 -28.40 -37.44 -26.95
N LYS A 191 -28.57 -37.40 -25.62
CA LYS A 191 -28.45 -36.16 -24.83
C LYS A 191 -26.99 -35.75 -24.60
N TYR A 192 -26.04 -36.66 -24.76
CA TYR A 192 -24.64 -36.45 -24.39
C TYR A 192 -24.00 -35.26 -25.13
N SER A 193 -24.20 -35.15 -26.44
CA SER A 193 -23.65 -34.06 -27.26
C SER A 193 -24.15 -32.69 -26.77
N SER A 194 -25.45 -32.54 -26.57
CA SER A 194 -26.04 -31.28 -26.09
C SER A 194 -25.55 -30.87 -24.69
N LEU A 195 -25.27 -31.83 -23.81
CA LEU A 195 -24.69 -31.57 -22.49
C LEU A 195 -23.24 -31.09 -22.60
N LEU A 196 -22.44 -31.70 -23.49
CA LEU A 196 -21.09 -31.24 -23.77
C LEU A 196 -21.10 -29.83 -24.39
N ASP A 197 -22.00 -29.54 -25.32
CA ASP A 197 -22.13 -28.20 -25.91
C ASP A 197 -22.46 -27.16 -24.83
N SER A 198 -23.35 -27.48 -23.90
CA SER A 198 -23.67 -26.61 -22.76
C SER A 198 -22.45 -26.34 -21.85
N LEU A 199 -21.66 -27.38 -21.56
CA LEU A 199 -20.43 -27.27 -20.79
C LEU A 199 -19.37 -26.43 -21.51
N ASN A 200 -19.18 -26.68 -22.81
CA ASN A 200 -18.21 -25.98 -23.65
C ASN A 200 -18.57 -24.50 -23.79
N ASN A 201 -19.86 -24.18 -24.02
CA ASN A 201 -20.32 -22.80 -24.09
C ASN A 201 -20.10 -22.06 -22.76
N SER A 202 -20.39 -22.70 -21.63
CA SER A 202 -20.15 -22.10 -20.31
C SER A 202 -18.65 -21.90 -20.02
N THR A 203 -17.82 -22.84 -20.48
CA THR A 203 -16.35 -22.76 -20.40
C THR A 203 -15.82 -21.60 -21.23
N LEU A 204 -16.33 -21.42 -22.45
CA LEU A 204 -15.94 -20.33 -23.35
C LEU A 204 -16.24 -18.96 -22.75
N GLU A 205 -17.37 -18.79 -22.06
CA GLU A 205 -17.69 -17.54 -21.36
C GLU A 205 -16.68 -17.23 -20.24
N ILE A 206 -16.25 -18.26 -19.49
CA ILE A 206 -15.20 -18.13 -18.48
C ILE A 206 -13.87 -17.75 -19.13
N GLU A 207 -13.47 -18.41 -20.20
CA GLU A 207 -12.23 -18.10 -20.94
C GLU A 207 -12.23 -16.67 -21.47
N ASN A 208 -13.35 -16.22 -22.05
CA ASN A 208 -13.50 -14.86 -22.56
C ASN A 208 -13.34 -13.83 -21.45
N LYS A 209 -13.88 -14.10 -20.26
CA LYS A 209 -13.75 -13.20 -19.11
C LYS A 209 -12.35 -13.26 -18.49
N ALA A 210 -11.78 -14.43 -18.35
CA ALA A 210 -10.41 -14.63 -17.89
C ALA A 210 -9.40 -13.91 -18.82
N ARG A 211 -9.62 -13.93 -20.14
CA ARG A 211 -8.81 -13.18 -21.10
C ARG A 211 -8.84 -11.67 -20.85
N LYS A 212 -10.02 -11.10 -20.59
CA LYS A 212 -10.15 -9.67 -20.25
C LYS A 212 -9.42 -9.34 -18.96
N MET A 213 -9.60 -10.16 -17.92
CA MET A 213 -8.91 -9.99 -16.64
C MET A 213 -7.38 -10.08 -16.79
N SER A 214 -6.90 -11.02 -17.62
CA SER A 214 -5.47 -11.13 -17.91
C SER A 214 -4.92 -9.86 -18.56
N GLN A 215 -5.66 -9.23 -19.48
CA GLN A 215 -5.25 -7.97 -20.11
C GLN A 215 -5.14 -6.84 -19.08
N GLU A 216 -6.11 -6.71 -18.17
CA GLU A 216 -6.08 -5.73 -17.08
C GLU A 216 -4.90 -5.94 -16.14
N PHE A 217 -4.50 -7.19 -15.91
CA PHE A 217 -3.33 -7.44 -15.07
C PHE A 217 -2.03 -6.97 -15.72
N HIS A 218 -1.95 -6.90 -17.06
CA HIS A 218 -0.75 -6.47 -17.79
C HIS A 218 -0.58 -4.94 -17.92
N THR A 219 -1.63 -4.17 -17.67
CA THR A 219 -1.61 -2.68 -17.58
C THR A 219 -1.29 -2.18 -16.18
#